data_AF-A0A443RNH1-F1
#
_entry.id   AF-A0A443RNH1-F1
#
_cell.length_a   1.000
_cell.length_b   1.000
_cell.length_c   1.000
_cell.angle_alpha   90.00
_cell.angle_beta   90.00
_cell.angle_gamma   90.00
#
_symmetry.space_group_name_H-M   'P 1'
#
loop_
_entity.id
_entity.type
_entity.pdbx_description
1 polymer ?
#
loop_
_entity_poly.entity_id
_entity_poly.type
_entity_poly.pdbx_seq_one_letter_code
_entity_poly.pdbx_strand_id
1 'polypeptide(L)'
;MRSNPPLDEIPCRLRPNVVCSPSQGPCCTQDCRVKVGNKCRDDNGCRTASYCKYPFKNETKFSFSGPQCPPSTNKPNKTICNNEFVCYMGECTGSICIAYGLESCQCRRRPNDPETKSCELCCRLPADDSTC
;
A
#
# COMPACT_ATOMS: atom_id res chain seq x y z
N MET A 1 -24.18 18.58 3.98
CA MET A 1 -22.89 19.29 4.20
C MET A 1 -23.07 20.73 3.77
N ARG A 2 -22.63 21.74 4.55
CA ARG A 2 -22.70 23.14 4.10
C ARG A 2 -21.48 23.43 3.22
N SER A 3 -21.71 24.01 2.04
CA SER A 3 -20.66 24.22 1.03
C SER A 3 -19.80 25.46 1.29
N ASN A 4 -20.36 26.50 1.93
CA ASN A 4 -19.63 27.73 2.23
C ASN A 4 -19.65 28.03 3.74
N PRO A 5 -18.50 28.37 4.34
CA PRO A 5 -18.46 28.88 5.72
C PRO A 5 -19.13 30.27 5.79
N PRO A 6 -19.73 30.62 6.93
CA PRO A 6 -20.07 32.01 7.28
C PRO A 6 -18.86 32.94 7.10
N LEU A 7 -19.11 34.22 6.80
CA LEU A 7 -18.06 35.24 6.55
C LEU A 7 -17.10 35.44 7.74
N ASP A 8 -17.54 35.08 8.95
CA ASP A 8 -16.81 35.15 10.21
C ASP A 8 -16.03 33.87 10.57
N GLU A 9 -16.18 32.78 9.80
CA GLU A 9 -15.44 31.54 10.00
C GLU A 9 -14.18 31.48 9.13
N ILE A 10 -13.05 31.11 9.75
CA ILE A 10 -11.80 30.89 9.02
C ILE A 10 -11.93 29.62 8.16
N PRO A 11 -11.71 29.69 6.84
CA PRO A 11 -11.84 28.54 5.96
C PRO A 11 -10.83 27.43 6.29
N CYS A 12 -11.16 26.19 5.86
CA CYS A 12 -10.31 25.01 6.01
C CYS A 12 -9.95 24.65 7.45
N ARG A 13 -10.81 25.03 8.41
CA ARG A 13 -10.71 24.61 9.82
C ARG A 13 -11.83 23.66 10.19
N LEU A 14 -11.59 22.86 11.22
CA LEU A 14 -12.67 22.11 11.87
C LEU A 14 -13.69 23.10 12.44
N ARG A 15 -14.97 22.73 12.34
CA ARG A 15 -16.04 23.46 13.00
C ARG A 15 -15.86 23.42 14.52
N PRO A 16 -16.48 24.33 15.27
CA PRO A 16 -16.53 24.20 16.72
C PRO A 16 -17.11 22.84 17.15
N ASN A 17 -16.56 22.28 18.23
CA ASN A 17 -17.05 21.05 18.88
C ASN A 17 -16.93 19.74 18.09
N VAL A 18 -16.16 19.70 17.00
CA VAL A 18 -15.83 18.43 16.32
C VAL A 18 -14.35 18.09 16.46
N VAL A 19 -14.04 16.78 16.47
CA VAL A 19 -12.68 16.27 16.74
C VAL A 19 -11.94 15.85 15.46
N CYS A 20 -12.66 15.58 14.37
CA CYS A 20 -12.07 15.23 13.09
C CYS A 20 -13.00 15.59 11.92
N SER A 21 -12.51 15.50 10.69
CA SER A 21 -13.29 15.54 9.45
C SER A 21 -13.00 14.30 8.59
N PRO A 22 -13.98 13.71 7.89
CA PRO A 22 -13.74 12.66 6.89
C PRO A 22 -12.71 13.05 5.83
N SER A 23 -12.58 14.34 5.51
CA SER A 23 -11.56 14.85 4.58
C SER A 23 -10.13 14.67 5.09
N GLN A 24 -9.95 14.50 6.40
CA GLN A 24 -8.65 14.21 6.99
C GLN A 24 -8.29 12.73 6.88
N GLY A 25 -9.25 11.81 6.70
CA GLY A 25 -8.93 10.39 6.50
C GLY A 25 -10.06 9.42 6.88
N PRO A 26 -9.87 8.13 6.56
CA PRO A 26 -10.92 7.10 6.62
C PRO A 26 -11.34 6.72 8.06
N CYS A 27 -10.52 7.07 9.05
CA CYS A 27 -10.79 6.81 10.47
C CYS A 27 -11.63 7.89 11.15
N CYS A 28 -12.18 8.84 10.38
CA CYS A 28 -13.25 9.72 10.84
C CYS A 28 -14.62 9.26 10.30
N THR A 29 -15.66 9.35 11.14
CA THR A 29 -17.06 9.13 10.72
C THR A 29 -17.63 10.39 10.08
N GLN A 30 -18.77 10.25 9.37
CA GLN A 30 -19.49 11.40 8.80
C GLN A 30 -20.02 12.35 9.89
N ASP A 31 -20.24 11.84 11.10
CA ASP A 31 -20.62 12.64 12.28
C ASP A 31 -19.42 13.24 13.02
N CYS A 32 -18.26 13.31 12.36
CA CYS A 32 -17.04 13.92 12.87
C CYS A 32 -16.51 13.29 14.17
N ARG A 33 -16.65 11.96 14.31
CA ARG A 33 -16.11 11.17 15.43
C ARG A 33 -15.00 10.23 14.95
N VAL A 34 -14.05 9.93 15.84
CA VAL A 34 -12.97 8.99 15.54
C VAL A 34 -13.49 7.54 15.60
N LYS A 35 -13.11 6.74 14.62
CA LYS A 35 -13.34 5.29 14.56
C LYS A 35 -12.24 4.55 15.31
N VAL A 36 -12.58 3.44 15.98
CA VAL A 36 -11.61 2.56 16.66
C VAL A 36 -11.94 1.11 16.33
N GLY A 37 -10.94 0.35 15.90
CA GLY A 37 -11.10 -1.05 15.51
C GLY A 37 -11.74 -1.26 14.13
N ASN A 38 -12.26 -0.23 13.47
CA ASN A 38 -12.77 -0.34 12.10
C ASN A 38 -11.63 -0.53 11.11
N LYS A 39 -11.79 -1.44 10.13
CA LYS A 39 -10.85 -1.60 9.02
C LYS A 39 -10.84 -0.33 8.17
N CYS A 40 -9.65 0.20 7.89
CA CYS A 40 -9.45 1.41 7.09
C CYS A 40 -8.56 1.21 5.86
N ARG A 41 -7.88 0.07 5.76
CA ARG A 41 -7.15 -0.36 4.57
C ARG A 41 -7.22 -1.89 4.46
N ASP A 42 -7.49 -2.38 3.25
CA ASP A 42 -7.53 -3.81 2.97
C ASP A 42 -6.14 -4.44 2.89
N ASP A 43 -6.09 -5.78 3.03
CA ASP A 43 -4.90 -6.55 2.67
C ASP A 43 -4.75 -6.53 1.14
N ASN A 44 -3.56 -6.22 0.64
CA ASN A 44 -3.29 -6.09 -0.80
C ASN A 44 -2.44 -7.26 -1.35
N GLY A 45 -2.30 -8.35 -0.61
CA GLY A 45 -1.39 -9.45 -0.94
C GLY A 45 0.02 -9.27 -0.38
N CYS A 46 0.52 -8.03 -0.25
CA CYS A 46 1.88 -7.71 0.24
C CYS A 46 1.94 -6.87 1.52
N ARG A 47 0.80 -6.40 2.02
CA ARG A 47 0.62 -5.66 3.26
C ARG A 47 -0.61 -6.19 3.96
N THR A 48 -0.56 -6.28 5.29
CA THR A 48 -1.72 -6.67 6.08
C THR A 48 -2.81 -5.61 6.02
N ALA A 49 -4.06 -6.00 6.30
CA ALA A 49 -5.11 -5.03 6.60
C ALA A 49 -4.69 -4.10 7.76
N SER A 50 -5.17 -2.86 7.73
CA SER A 50 -4.96 -1.87 8.79
C SER A 50 -6.29 -1.40 9.35
N TYR A 51 -6.27 -1.08 10.64
CA TYR A 51 -7.45 -0.76 11.43
C TYR A 51 -7.23 0.56 12.15
N CYS A 52 -8.31 1.33 12.28
CA CYS A 52 -8.30 2.59 12.99
C CYS A 52 -7.89 2.37 14.46
N LYS A 53 -6.89 3.12 14.91
CA LYS A 53 -6.37 3.06 16.27
C LYS A 53 -6.48 4.44 16.91
N TYR A 54 -6.96 4.46 18.15
CA TYR A 54 -7.03 5.67 18.96
C TYR A 54 -6.91 5.33 20.45
N PRO A 55 -6.10 6.06 21.24
CA PRO A 55 -5.08 7.03 20.81
C PRO A 55 -3.82 6.35 20.25
N PHE A 56 -3.03 7.03 19.41
CA PHE A 56 -1.74 6.49 18.92
C PHE A 56 -0.65 6.79 19.93
N LYS A 57 -0.29 5.80 20.76
CA LYS A 57 1.01 5.78 21.43
C LYS A 57 2.04 5.30 20.42
N ASN A 58 2.93 6.19 19.97
CA ASN A 58 4.28 5.77 19.65
C ASN A 58 5.19 6.09 20.84
N GLU A 59 6.35 5.43 20.91
CA GLU A 59 7.23 5.42 22.09
C GLU A 59 7.73 6.82 22.53
N THR A 60 7.52 7.86 21.72
CA THR A 60 8.06 9.22 21.96
C THR A 60 7.05 10.36 21.80
N LYS A 61 5.78 10.12 21.39
CA LYS A 61 4.81 11.21 21.17
C LYS A 61 3.35 10.75 21.28
N PHE A 62 2.56 11.50 22.05
CA PHE A 62 1.11 11.43 21.94
C PHE A 62 0.71 12.15 20.64
N SER A 63 0.41 11.39 19.59
CA SER A 63 -0.13 11.95 18.35
C SER A 63 -1.57 11.49 18.20
N PHE A 64 -2.47 12.44 17.95
CA PHE A 64 -3.84 12.13 17.58
C PHE A 64 -3.85 11.57 16.15
N SER A 65 -3.60 10.26 15.95
CA SER A 65 -3.87 9.59 14.67
C SER A 65 -5.38 9.39 14.43
N GLY A 66 -6.20 10.38 14.82
CA GLY A 66 -7.66 10.25 14.87
C GLY A 66 -8.27 9.89 13.51
N PRO A 67 -8.07 10.72 12.46
CA PRO A 67 -8.68 10.47 11.16
C PRO A 67 -7.83 9.62 10.22
N GLN A 68 -6.51 9.51 10.44
CA GLN A 68 -5.59 8.81 9.55
C GLN A 68 -5.62 7.30 9.77
N CYS A 69 -5.54 6.53 8.69
CA CYS A 69 -5.34 5.08 8.79
C CYS A 69 -3.87 4.78 9.10
N PRO A 70 -3.55 4.03 10.17
CA PRO A 70 -2.18 3.62 10.46
C PRO A 70 -1.51 2.90 9.28
N PRO A 71 -0.18 2.96 9.15
CA PRO A 71 0.53 2.17 8.14
C PRO A 71 0.23 0.68 8.33
N SER A 72 0.08 -0.03 7.22
CA SER A 72 -0.02 -1.49 7.23
C SER A 72 1.34 -2.12 7.50
N THR A 73 1.36 -3.35 7.99
CA THR A 73 2.60 -4.11 8.14
C THR A 73 2.95 -4.76 6.81
N ASN A 74 4.18 -4.57 6.33
CA ASN A 74 4.66 -5.24 5.13
C ASN A 74 4.79 -6.74 5.38
N LYS A 75 4.30 -7.54 4.43
CA LYS A 75 4.61 -8.97 4.39
C LYS A 75 6.09 -9.17 4.01
N PRO A 76 6.68 -10.34 4.33
CA PRO A 76 8.08 -10.60 3.99
C PRO A 76 8.36 -10.39 2.51
N ASN A 77 9.54 -9.86 2.20
CA ASN A 77 10.02 -9.81 0.82
C ASN A 77 10.03 -11.23 0.24
N LYS A 78 9.82 -11.35 -1.08
CA LYS A 78 9.72 -12.63 -1.82
C LYS A 78 8.42 -13.43 -1.58
N THR A 79 7.48 -12.92 -0.78
CA THR A 79 6.13 -13.52 -0.70
C THR A 79 5.48 -13.44 -2.08
N ILE A 80 5.01 -14.56 -2.64
CA ILE A 80 4.39 -14.59 -3.97
C ILE A 80 3.09 -13.79 -3.96
N CYS A 81 2.93 -12.93 -4.97
CA CYS A 81 1.73 -12.12 -5.20
C CYS A 81 1.43 -12.08 -6.71
N ASN A 82 0.15 -12.11 -7.10
CA ASN A 82 -0.27 -12.07 -8.50
C ASN A 82 0.44 -13.05 -9.46
N ASN A 83 0.66 -14.32 -9.04
CA ASN A 83 1.24 -15.44 -9.79
C ASN A 83 2.66 -15.27 -10.38
N GLU A 84 3.01 -14.11 -10.94
CA GLU A 84 4.26 -13.82 -11.63
C GLU A 84 5.16 -12.85 -10.86
N PHE A 85 4.66 -12.33 -9.73
CA PHE A 85 5.34 -11.33 -8.91
C PHE A 85 5.54 -11.78 -7.48
N VAL A 86 6.36 -11.01 -6.77
CA VAL A 86 6.61 -11.15 -5.34
C VAL A 86 6.61 -9.80 -4.65
N CYS A 87 6.34 -9.82 -3.36
CA CYS A 87 6.36 -8.64 -2.51
C CYS A 87 7.78 -8.10 -2.35
N TYR A 88 7.91 -6.79 -2.50
CA TYR A 88 9.09 -6.02 -2.16
C TYR A 88 8.66 -4.76 -1.42
N MET A 89 9.07 -4.62 -0.16
CA MET A 89 8.72 -3.49 0.71
C MET A 89 7.20 -3.18 0.78
N GLY A 90 6.36 -4.21 0.70
CA GLY A 90 4.90 -4.07 0.76
C GLY A 90 4.20 -3.84 -0.58
N GLU A 91 4.95 -3.78 -1.68
CA GLU A 91 4.43 -3.65 -3.04
C GLU A 91 4.62 -4.94 -3.83
N CYS A 92 3.64 -5.27 -4.70
CA CYS A 92 3.70 -6.45 -5.55
C CYS A 92 4.42 -6.13 -6.87
N THR A 93 5.75 -6.02 -6.81
CA THR A 93 6.56 -5.50 -7.93
C THR A 93 7.80 -6.34 -8.24
N GLY A 94 8.27 -7.19 -7.33
CA GLY A 94 9.41 -8.06 -7.61
C GLY A 94 9.02 -9.17 -8.58
N SER A 95 9.95 -9.66 -9.39
CA SER A 95 9.70 -10.84 -10.23
C SER A 95 9.67 -12.11 -9.39
N ILE A 96 8.81 -13.08 -9.75
CA ILE A 96 8.78 -14.40 -9.13
C ILE A 96 10.13 -15.13 -9.19
N CYS A 97 11.01 -14.83 -10.15
CA CYS A 97 12.37 -15.36 -10.21
C CYS A 97 13.11 -15.26 -8.87
N ILE A 98 12.90 -14.17 -8.14
CA ILE A 98 13.57 -13.87 -6.88
C ILE A 98 13.17 -14.85 -5.76
N ALA A 99 11.93 -15.35 -5.79
CA ALA A 99 11.46 -16.37 -4.84
C ALA A 99 12.23 -17.69 -5.02
N TYR A 100 12.74 -17.96 -6.22
CA TYR A 100 13.52 -19.15 -6.55
C TYR A 100 15.04 -18.92 -6.55
N GLY A 101 15.50 -17.75 -6.09
CA GLY A 101 16.94 -17.41 -6.07
C GLY A 101 17.51 -17.06 -7.45
N LEU A 102 16.66 -16.71 -8.41
CA LEU A 102 17.02 -16.31 -9.77
C LEU A 102 16.85 -14.79 -9.94
N GLU A 103 17.40 -14.26 -11.03
CA GLU A 103 17.20 -12.87 -11.45
C GLU A 103 16.27 -12.79 -12.66
N SER A 104 15.41 -11.79 -12.70
CA SER A 104 14.58 -11.52 -13.88
C SER A 104 15.44 -11.06 -15.05
N CYS A 105 15.11 -11.52 -16.25
CA CYS A 105 15.81 -11.13 -17.47
C CYS A 105 14.86 -11.06 -18.67
N GLN A 106 15.30 -10.43 -19.77
CA GLN A 106 14.51 -10.33 -20.99
C GLN A 106 14.63 -11.61 -21.82
N CYS A 107 13.50 -12.24 -22.14
CA CYS A 107 13.49 -13.42 -23.00
C CYS A 107 14.11 -13.12 -24.37
N ARG A 108 15.07 -13.97 -24.79
CA ARG A 108 15.70 -13.89 -26.12
C ARG A 108 14.84 -14.61 -27.14
N ARG A 109 14.43 -13.88 -28.17
CA ARG A 109 13.60 -14.41 -29.26
C ARG A 109 14.46 -14.98 -30.39
N ARG A 110 14.19 -16.21 -30.81
CA ARG A 110 14.80 -16.86 -31.98
C ARG A 110 13.94 -16.65 -33.23
N PRO A 111 14.49 -16.85 -34.45
CA PRO A 111 13.74 -16.64 -35.69
C PRO A 111 12.42 -17.42 -35.79
N ASN A 112 12.33 -18.58 -35.16
CA ASN A 112 11.14 -19.44 -35.18
C ASN A 112 10.20 -19.25 -33.97
N ASP A 113 10.53 -18.34 -33.05
CA ASP A 113 9.71 -18.12 -31.85
C ASP A 113 8.53 -17.17 -32.13
N PRO A 114 7.40 -17.32 -31.43
CA PRO A 114 6.24 -16.42 -31.56
C PRO A 114 6.60 -14.99 -31.12
N GLU A 115 5.85 -13.99 -31.63
CA GLU A 115 6.07 -12.58 -31.27
C GLU A 115 5.89 -12.29 -29.79
N THR A 116 5.02 -13.07 -29.15
CA THR A 116 4.73 -12.99 -27.72
C THR A 116 5.87 -13.48 -26.83
N LYS A 117 6.92 -14.11 -27.40
CA LYS A 117 8.03 -14.67 -26.60
C LYS A 117 8.73 -13.61 -25.75
N SER A 118 8.82 -12.37 -26.25
CA SER A 118 9.40 -11.24 -25.51
C SER A 118 8.54 -10.75 -24.34
N CYS A 119 7.26 -11.14 -24.28
CA CYS A 119 6.34 -10.80 -23.20
C CYS A 119 6.30 -11.87 -22.10
N GLU A 120 6.97 -13.00 -22.30
CA GLU A 120 7.07 -14.05 -21.28
C GLU A 120 8.01 -13.62 -20.14
N LEU A 121 7.83 -14.26 -18.98
CA LEU A 121 8.72 -14.10 -17.84
C LEU A 121 9.92 -15.05 -17.97
N CYS A 122 11.12 -14.49 -18.06
CA CYS A 122 12.37 -15.25 -18.07
C CYS A 122 13.19 -14.98 -16.80
N CYS A 123 13.82 -16.04 -16.32
CA CYS A 123 14.71 -16.02 -15.16
C CYS A 123 16.08 -16.56 -15.56
N ARG A 124 17.13 -16.05 -14.93
CA ARG A 124 18.51 -16.50 -15.12
C ARG A 124 19.20 -16.74 -13.78
N LEU A 125 20.30 -17.47 -13.81
CA LEU A 125 21.18 -17.57 -12.65
C LEU A 125 21.79 -16.18 -12.33
N PRO A 126 21.90 -15.82 -11.05
CA PRO A 126 22.63 -14.63 -10.65
C PRO A 126 24.06 -14.66 -11.19
N ALA A 127 24.56 -13.53 -11.67
CA ALA A 127 25.91 -13.39 -12.24
C ALA A 127 26.22 -14.21 -13.51
N ASP A 128 25.23 -14.87 -14.12
CA ASP A 128 25.40 -15.57 -15.40
C ASP A 128 24.34 -15.12 -16.42
N ASP A 129 24.69 -14.12 -17.24
CA ASP A 129 23.84 -13.57 -18.30
C ASP A 129 23.62 -14.53 -19.48
N SER A 130 24.38 -15.64 -19.57
CA SER A 130 24.23 -16.64 -20.62
C SER A 130 23.05 -17.58 -20.38
N THR A 131 22.53 -17.61 -19.15
CA THR A 131 21.39 -18.43 -18.74
C THR A 131 20.03 -17.76 -18.95
N CYS A 132 20.03 -16.60 -19.61
CA CYS A 132 18.88 -16.01 -20.27
C CYS A 132 19.00 -16.20 -21.80
#